data_AF-A0A1U7EDT3-F1
#
_entry.id   AF-A0A1U7EDT3-F1
#
_cell.length_a   1.000
_cell.length_b   1.000
_cell.length_c   1.000
_cell.angle_alpha   90.00
_cell.angle_beta   90.00
_cell.angle_gamma   90.00
#
_symmetry.space_group_name_H-M   'P 1'
#
loop_
_entity.id
_entity.type
_entity.pdbx_description
1 polymer ?
#
loop_
_entity_poly.entity_id
_entity_poly.type
_entity_poly.pdbx_seq_one_letter_code
_entity_poly.pdbx_strand_id
1 'polypeptide(L)'
;MDYKRIQTTLIIVFSILNIYLITILLEKNDELNFGDPSTSVNLEEGMRNDSIQADELSNVQQQIPVIKTEKDNYLEENMKSLSNQTTQMEDGKLISVLTEAIELDMAGAGTILDKLAPLLKFMSDGNVLKAEEYTYFSYQPINQRIIFVQKHNNIPITDGTASLIFYINSDGEELL
;
A
#
# COMPACT_ATOMS: atom_id res chain seq x y z
N MET A 1 26.25 5.97 74.14
CA MET A 1 25.21 6.01 73.08
C MET A 1 25.17 4.62 72.48
N ASP A 2 24.04 3.92 72.60
CA ASP A 2 23.97 2.47 72.38
C ASP A 2 24.07 2.09 70.89
N TYR A 3 25.29 2.14 70.36
CA TYR A 3 25.61 1.77 68.97
C TYR A 3 25.04 0.40 68.59
N LYS A 4 25.11 -0.56 69.53
CA LYS A 4 24.52 -1.89 69.35
C LYS A 4 23.00 -1.87 69.18
N ARG A 5 22.28 -0.98 69.89
CA ARG A 5 20.81 -0.86 69.78
C ARG A 5 20.38 -0.26 68.44
N ILE A 6 21.10 0.77 67.97
CA ILE A 6 20.90 1.34 66.63
C ILE A 6 21.19 0.28 65.55
N GLN A 7 22.29 -0.48 65.68
CA GLN A 7 22.67 -1.51 64.72
C GLN A 7 21.61 -2.61 64.60
N THR A 8 21.09 -3.11 65.73
CA THR A 8 20.04 -4.14 65.73
C THR A 8 18.74 -3.61 65.13
N THR A 9 18.36 -2.37 65.44
CA THR A 9 17.13 -1.76 64.89
C THR A 9 17.24 -1.61 63.37
N LEU A 10 18.40 -1.18 62.86
CA LEU A 10 18.64 -1.02 61.43
C LEU A 10 18.57 -2.36 60.69
N ILE A 11 19.15 -3.42 61.24
CA ILE A 11 19.08 -4.77 60.68
C ILE A 11 17.64 -5.25 60.59
N ILE A 12 16.83 -5.07 61.65
CA ILE A 12 15.43 -5.49 61.67
C ILE A 12 14.62 -4.75 60.60
N VAL A 13 14.79 -3.44 60.50
CA VAL A 13 14.07 -2.62 59.51
C VAL A 13 14.47 -3.01 58.07
N PHE A 14 15.75 -3.21 57.80
CA PHE A 14 16.21 -3.67 56.48
C PHE A 14 15.71 -5.08 56.15
N SER A 15 15.62 -5.98 57.12
CA SER A 15 15.05 -7.31 56.92
C SER A 15 13.57 -7.25 56.55
N ILE A 16 12.77 -6.41 57.22
CA ILE A 16 11.36 -6.22 56.89
C ILE A 16 11.22 -5.62 55.47
N LEU A 17 12.06 -4.63 55.14
CA LEU A 17 12.08 -4.02 53.81
C LEU A 17 12.43 -5.04 52.72
N ASN A 18 13.41 -5.92 52.95
CA ASN A 18 13.78 -6.97 52.01
C ASN A 18 12.67 -8.00 51.81
N ILE A 19 11.97 -8.40 52.87
CA ILE A 19 10.82 -9.31 52.76
C ILE A 19 9.72 -8.65 51.94
N TYR A 20 9.39 -7.39 52.22
CA TYR A 20 8.41 -6.63 51.43
C TYR A 20 8.81 -6.53 49.95
N LEU A 21 10.08 -6.24 49.65
CA LEU A 21 10.59 -6.19 48.29
C LEU A 21 10.50 -7.55 47.59
N ILE A 22 10.78 -8.65 48.28
CA ILE A 22 10.65 -10.01 47.72
C ILE A 22 9.18 -10.32 47.42
N THR A 23 8.24 -9.97 48.30
CA THR A 23 6.81 -10.16 48.06
C THR A 23 6.35 -9.38 46.83
N ILE A 24 6.72 -8.10 46.72
CA ILE A 24 6.42 -7.28 45.53
C ILE A 24 7.09 -7.85 44.28
N LEU A 25 8.31 -8.39 44.38
CA LEU A 25 9.00 -8.99 43.23
C LEU A 25 8.30 -10.26 42.75
N LEU A 26 7.80 -11.09 43.66
CA LEU A 26 7.05 -12.31 43.32
C LEU A 26 5.67 -11.97 42.73
N GLU A 27 4.95 -11.03 43.35
CA GLU A 27 3.63 -10.57 42.88
C GLU A 27 3.75 -9.84 41.52
N LYS A 28 4.79 -9.02 41.35
CA LYS A 28 5.12 -8.45 40.05
C LYS A 28 5.65 -9.46 39.07
N ASN A 29 6.27 -10.57 39.46
CA ASN A 29 6.64 -11.60 38.50
C ASN A 29 5.39 -12.31 37.93
N ASP A 30 4.33 -12.41 38.73
CA ASP A 30 3.03 -12.91 38.26
C ASP A 30 2.29 -11.87 37.39
N GLU A 31 2.35 -10.57 37.73
CA GLU A 31 1.73 -9.47 36.94
C GLU A 31 2.57 -8.95 35.76
N LEU A 32 3.91 -9.13 35.77
CA LEU A 32 4.84 -8.83 34.67
C LEU A 32 5.03 -10.03 33.74
N ASN A 33 4.13 -11.02 33.79
CA ASN A 33 3.80 -11.75 32.59
C ASN A 33 3.17 -10.74 31.62
N PHE A 34 4.02 -10.04 30.87
CA PHE A 34 3.66 -9.26 29.69
C PHE A 34 2.99 -10.19 28.67
N GLY A 35 1.72 -10.53 28.90
CA GLY A 35 0.99 -11.53 28.13
C GLY A 35 1.65 -12.90 28.24
N ASP A 36 0.95 -13.85 28.84
CA ASP A 36 1.18 -15.24 28.44
C ASP A 36 1.10 -15.28 26.89
N PRO A 37 2.09 -15.81 26.15
CA PRO A 37 1.92 -16.00 24.70
C PRO A 37 0.68 -16.86 24.37
N SER A 38 0.11 -17.58 25.35
CA SER A 38 -1.20 -18.24 25.25
C SER A 38 -2.41 -17.28 25.25
N THR A 39 -2.23 -16.02 25.68
CA THR A 39 -3.21 -14.92 25.54
C THR A 39 -3.01 -14.10 24.27
N SER A 40 -2.13 -14.53 23.36
CA SER A 40 -2.28 -14.12 21.96
C SER A 40 -3.64 -14.62 21.53
N VAL A 41 -4.60 -13.71 21.33
CA VAL A 41 -5.83 -14.04 20.63
C VAL A 41 -5.38 -14.70 19.34
N ASN A 42 -5.63 -16.01 19.20
CA ASN A 42 -5.31 -16.71 17.97
C ASN A 42 -6.14 -16.00 16.89
N LEU A 43 -5.50 -15.12 16.12
CA LEU A 43 -6.15 -14.25 15.17
C LEU A 43 -6.94 -15.08 14.16
N GLU A 44 -6.42 -16.26 13.81
CA GLU A 44 -7.09 -17.21 12.95
C GLU A 44 -8.40 -17.73 13.57
N GLU A 45 -8.38 -18.07 14.86
CA GLU A 45 -9.58 -18.50 15.60
C GLU A 45 -10.60 -17.36 15.77
N GLY A 46 -10.13 -16.13 16.00
CA GLY A 46 -10.97 -14.94 16.03
C GLY A 46 -11.66 -14.69 14.68
N MET A 47 -10.90 -14.76 13.58
CA MET A 47 -11.43 -14.63 12.21
C MET A 47 -12.44 -15.74 11.90
N ARG A 48 -12.17 -16.99 12.31
CA ARG A 48 -13.11 -18.11 12.16
C ARG A 48 -14.41 -17.87 12.92
N ASN A 49 -14.34 -17.38 14.17
CA ASN A 49 -15.52 -17.05 14.97
C ASN A 49 -16.36 -15.93 14.34
N ASP A 50 -15.71 -14.94 13.71
CA ASP A 50 -16.36 -13.85 12.99
C ASP A 50 -16.81 -14.25 11.57
N SER A 51 -16.71 -15.54 11.21
CA SER A 51 -17.04 -16.09 9.89
C SER A 51 -16.25 -15.45 8.73
N ILE A 52 -15.07 -14.92 9.02
CA ILE A 52 -14.12 -14.41 8.03
C ILE A 52 -13.35 -15.60 7.47
N GLN A 53 -13.64 -15.95 6.21
CA GLN A 53 -12.93 -17.00 5.48
C GLN A 53 -11.76 -16.37 4.72
N ALA A 54 -10.55 -16.86 4.95
CA ALA A 54 -9.37 -16.53 4.17
C ALA A 54 -8.83 -17.82 3.53
N ASP A 55 -8.39 -17.72 2.29
CA ASP A 55 -7.62 -18.78 1.64
C ASP A 55 -6.24 -18.92 2.32
N GLU A 56 -5.54 -20.01 2.05
CA GLU A 56 -4.22 -20.27 2.61
C GLU A 56 -3.25 -19.14 2.20
N LEU A 57 -2.88 -18.31 3.18
CA LEU A 57 -1.92 -17.23 2.98
C LEU A 57 -0.51 -17.80 2.95
N SER A 58 0.33 -17.25 2.08
CA SER A 58 1.73 -17.63 2.03
C SER A 58 2.44 -17.24 3.32
N ASN A 59 3.11 -18.20 3.95
CA ASN A 59 3.99 -17.95 5.10
C ASN A 59 5.42 -17.56 4.68
N VAL A 60 5.64 -17.30 3.39
CA VAL A 60 6.96 -16.94 2.87
C VAL A 60 7.24 -15.48 3.15
N GLN A 61 8.24 -15.21 3.99
CA GLN A 61 8.71 -13.85 4.23
C GLN A 61 9.51 -13.35 3.03
N GLN A 62 8.95 -12.39 2.30
CA GLN A 62 9.62 -11.76 1.16
C GLN A 62 10.40 -10.54 1.63
N GLN A 63 11.70 -10.49 1.32
CA GLN A 63 12.50 -9.28 1.50
C GLN A 63 12.44 -8.47 0.20
N ILE A 64 11.55 -7.49 0.17
CA ILE A 64 11.41 -6.58 -0.96
C ILE A 64 12.18 -5.28 -0.62
N PRO A 65 13.14 -4.85 -1.46
CA PRO A 65 13.85 -3.61 -1.20
C PRO A 65 12.93 -2.40 -1.35
N VAL A 66 13.14 -1.37 -0.52
CA VAL A 66 12.50 -0.07 -0.71
C VAL A 66 13.09 0.57 -1.97
N ILE A 67 12.24 0.87 -2.93
CA ILE A 67 12.63 1.55 -4.17
C ILE A 67 12.45 3.05 -3.96
N LYS A 68 13.51 3.82 -4.19
CA LYS A 68 13.45 5.27 -4.25
C LYS A 68 13.94 5.71 -5.62
N THR A 69 13.12 6.47 -6.32
CA THR A 69 13.47 7.11 -7.58
C THR A 69 13.64 8.61 -7.38
N GLU A 70 14.53 9.21 -8.15
CA GLU A 70 14.61 10.66 -8.26
C GLU A 70 13.50 11.17 -9.19
N LYS A 71 13.16 12.45 -9.02
CA LYS A 71 12.24 13.13 -9.94
C LYS A 71 13.01 13.42 -11.21
N ASP A 72 12.53 12.88 -12.32
CA ASP A 72 13.12 13.06 -13.65
C ASP A 72 12.24 14.01 -14.49
N ASN A 73 12.87 14.79 -15.37
CA ASN A 73 12.21 15.69 -16.31
C ASN A 73 11.86 14.97 -17.63
N TYR A 74 12.09 13.67 -17.73
CA TYR A 74 11.80 12.85 -18.92
C TYR A 74 10.43 13.12 -19.54
N LEU A 75 9.37 13.27 -18.74
CA LEU A 75 8.02 13.56 -19.27
C LEU A 75 7.96 14.93 -19.98
N GLU A 76 8.59 15.96 -19.41
CA GLU A 76 8.63 17.31 -19.97
C GLU A 76 9.50 17.38 -21.24
N GLU A 77 10.60 16.63 -21.26
CA GLU A 77 11.51 16.58 -22.41
C GLU A 77 10.88 15.85 -23.61
N ASN A 78 10.06 14.82 -23.35
CA ASN A 78 9.49 13.95 -24.38
C ASN A 78 8.02 14.24 -24.69
N MET A 79 7.34 15.16 -23.98
CA MET A 79 5.92 15.46 -24.26
C MET A 79 5.64 15.93 -25.70
N LYS A 80 6.66 16.49 -26.39
CA LYS A 80 6.56 16.97 -27.77
C LYS A 80 6.67 15.86 -28.82
N SER A 81 7.11 14.67 -28.43
CA SER A 81 7.15 13.52 -29.36
C SER A 81 5.76 12.91 -29.55
N LEU A 82 4.80 13.26 -28.71
CA LEU A 82 3.46 12.72 -28.74
C LEU A 82 2.65 13.42 -29.83
N SER A 83 2.20 12.65 -30.82
CA SER A 83 1.36 13.10 -31.93
C SER A 83 -0.12 12.95 -31.60
N ASN A 84 -0.98 13.74 -32.26
CA ASN A 84 -2.44 13.69 -32.14
C ASN A 84 -2.98 13.99 -30.74
N GLN A 85 -2.22 14.74 -29.95
CA GLN A 85 -2.64 15.21 -28.64
C GLN A 85 -1.98 16.53 -28.28
N THR A 86 -2.68 17.33 -27.46
CA THR A 86 -2.15 18.55 -26.88
C THR A 86 -1.66 18.25 -25.48
N THR A 87 -0.37 18.50 -25.22
CA THR A 87 0.28 18.19 -23.95
C THR A 87 0.62 19.43 -23.17
N GLN A 88 0.44 19.36 -21.85
CA GLN A 88 0.81 20.41 -20.91
C GLN A 88 1.33 19.81 -19.61
N MET A 89 2.33 20.45 -19.01
CA MET A 89 2.75 20.12 -17.65
C MET A 89 1.98 20.96 -16.64
N GLU A 90 1.36 20.31 -15.66
CA GLU A 90 0.64 20.95 -14.55
C GLU A 90 0.97 20.22 -13.24
N ASP A 91 1.45 20.94 -12.23
CA ASP A 91 1.83 20.39 -10.91
C ASP A 91 2.74 19.15 -10.96
N GLY A 92 3.63 19.07 -11.96
CA GLY A 92 4.52 17.94 -12.16
C GLY A 92 3.87 16.70 -12.77
N LYS A 93 2.66 16.84 -13.32
CA LYS A 93 1.94 15.82 -14.09
C LYS A 93 1.90 16.25 -15.55
N LEU A 94 2.02 15.27 -16.44
CA LEU A 94 1.76 15.46 -17.86
C LEU A 94 0.27 15.28 -18.10
N ILE A 95 -0.41 16.35 -18.46
CA ILE A 95 -1.80 16.35 -18.89
C ILE A 95 -1.80 16.32 -20.42
N SER A 96 -2.61 15.43 -20.98
CA SER A 96 -2.75 15.27 -22.42
C SER A 96 -4.23 15.26 -22.76
N VAL A 97 -4.60 15.98 -23.82
CA VAL A 97 -5.95 15.99 -24.40
C VAL A 97 -5.85 15.49 -25.83
N LEU A 98 -6.63 14.46 -26.17
CA LEU A 98 -6.58 13.87 -27.49
C LEU A 98 -7.22 14.81 -28.52
N THR A 99 -6.61 14.91 -29.70
CA THR A 99 -7.19 15.70 -30.80
C THR A 99 -8.40 15.00 -31.41
N GLU A 100 -8.36 13.67 -31.46
CA GLU A 100 -9.46 12.81 -31.89
C GLU A 100 -9.78 11.83 -30.76
N ALA A 101 -11.05 11.71 -30.43
CA ALA A 101 -11.51 10.78 -29.41
C ALA A 101 -11.35 9.33 -29.89
N ILE A 102 -11.01 8.43 -28.96
CA ILE A 102 -10.90 7.00 -29.27
C ILE A 102 -12.18 6.32 -28.79
N GLU A 103 -12.90 5.69 -29.72
CA GLU A 103 -14.09 4.92 -29.42
C GLU A 103 -13.75 3.67 -28.58
N LEU A 104 -14.48 3.47 -27.49
CA LEU A 104 -14.43 2.32 -26.60
C LEU A 104 -15.83 1.72 -26.47
N ASP A 105 -15.94 0.39 -26.49
CA ASP A 105 -17.22 -0.28 -26.20
C ASP A 105 -17.22 -0.82 -24.76
N MET A 106 -17.42 0.09 -23.79
CA MET A 106 -17.47 -0.30 -22.38
C MET A 106 -18.80 -0.96 -21.99
N ALA A 107 -19.87 -0.73 -22.76
CA ALA A 107 -21.21 -1.28 -22.54
C ALA A 107 -21.42 -2.69 -23.12
N GLY A 108 -20.59 -3.09 -24.10
CA GLY A 108 -20.69 -4.36 -24.80
C GLY A 108 -20.44 -5.62 -23.95
N ALA A 109 -20.64 -6.79 -24.56
CA ALA A 109 -20.35 -8.08 -23.93
C ALA A 109 -18.87 -8.46 -24.14
N GLY A 110 -18.20 -8.95 -23.09
CA GLY A 110 -16.80 -9.38 -23.17
C GLY A 110 -16.01 -9.15 -21.88
N THR A 111 -14.73 -9.53 -21.87
CA THR A 111 -13.85 -9.21 -20.75
C THR A 111 -13.40 -7.75 -20.82
N ILE A 112 -13.00 -7.18 -19.67
CA ILE A 112 -12.49 -5.80 -19.63
C ILE A 112 -11.27 -5.60 -20.55
N LEU A 113 -10.42 -6.62 -20.69
CA LEU A 113 -9.23 -6.53 -21.53
C LEU A 113 -9.58 -6.45 -23.02
N ASP A 114 -10.63 -7.17 -23.45
CA ASP A 114 -11.10 -7.11 -24.83
C ASP A 114 -11.63 -5.70 -25.17
N LYS A 115 -12.37 -5.10 -24.24
CA LYS A 115 -12.93 -3.75 -24.38
C LYS A 115 -11.85 -2.66 -24.44
N LEU A 116 -10.73 -2.89 -23.76
CA LEU A 116 -9.58 -1.99 -23.77
C LEU A 116 -8.64 -2.21 -24.96
N ALA A 117 -8.94 -3.12 -25.90
CA ALA A 117 -8.08 -3.37 -27.06
C ALA A 117 -7.77 -2.10 -27.89
N PRO A 118 -8.71 -1.19 -28.17
CA PRO A 118 -8.40 0.06 -28.88
C PRO A 118 -7.41 0.94 -28.10
N LEU A 119 -7.58 1.00 -26.78
CA LEU A 119 -6.69 1.74 -25.88
C LEU A 119 -5.28 1.12 -25.82
N LEU A 120 -5.20 -0.21 -25.71
CA LEU A 120 -3.91 -0.93 -25.71
C LEU A 120 -3.17 -0.74 -27.04
N LYS A 121 -3.91 -0.69 -28.16
CA LYS A 121 -3.34 -0.35 -29.46
C LYS A 121 -2.81 1.08 -29.48
N PHE A 122 -3.59 2.05 -29.01
CA PHE A 122 -3.16 3.44 -28.91
C PHE A 122 -1.87 3.62 -28.09
N MET A 123 -1.77 2.90 -26.96
CA MET A 123 -0.55 2.84 -26.15
C MET A 123 0.63 2.23 -26.91
N SER A 124 0.40 1.14 -27.64
CA SER A 124 1.44 0.43 -28.41
C SER A 124 1.92 1.20 -29.64
N ASP A 125 1.08 2.08 -30.20
CA ASP A 125 1.39 2.93 -31.35
C ASP A 125 2.34 4.10 -30.98
N GLY A 126 2.77 4.21 -29.73
CA GLY A 126 3.75 5.21 -29.27
C GLY A 126 3.13 6.53 -28.82
N ASN A 127 1.81 6.60 -28.65
CA ASN A 127 1.12 7.80 -28.17
C ASN A 127 1.16 7.94 -26.63
N VAL A 128 1.80 6.99 -25.95
CA VAL A 128 2.04 7.01 -24.50
C VAL A 128 3.52 6.77 -24.24
N LEU A 129 4.14 7.66 -23.47
CA LEU A 129 5.53 7.51 -23.08
C LEU A 129 5.71 6.28 -22.18
N LYS A 130 6.63 5.39 -22.56
CA LYS A 130 6.95 4.14 -21.82
C LYS A 130 5.74 3.26 -21.56
N ALA A 131 4.86 3.10 -22.55
CA ALA A 131 3.63 2.33 -22.47
C ALA A 131 3.82 0.91 -21.89
N GLU A 132 4.92 0.24 -22.22
CA GLU A 132 5.29 -1.11 -21.77
C GLU A 132 5.53 -1.24 -20.26
N GLU A 133 5.87 -0.13 -19.60
CA GLU A 133 6.08 -0.07 -18.16
C GLU A 133 4.76 0.03 -17.38
N TYR A 134 3.62 0.19 -18.05
CA TYR A 134 2.32 0.28 -17.41
C TYR A 134 1.54 -1.04 -17.49
N THR A 135 0.72 -1.30 -16.49
CA THR A 135 -0.21 -2.43 -16.46
C THR A 135 -1.59 -1.98 -16.02
N TYR A 136 -2.62 -2.63 -16.57
CA TYR A 136 -4.00 -2.35 -16.21
C TYR A 136 -4.21 -2.63 -14.72
N PHE A 137 -4.79 -1.66 -14.01
CA PHE A 137 -5.06 -1.76 -12.59
C PHE A 137 -6.56 -1.83 -12.30
N SER A 138 -7.33 -0.86 -12.80
CA SER A 138 -8.75 -0.77 -12.48
C SER A 138 -9.52 0.08 -13.48
N TYR A 139 -10.79 -0.26 -13.66
CA TYR A 139 -11.77 0.56 -14.35
C TYR A 139 -12.79 1.08 -13.33
N GLN A 140 -12.98 2.41 -13.30
CA GLN A 140 -13.86 3.10 -12.37
C GLN A 140 -14.99 3.80 -13.16
N PRO A 141 -16.13 3.14 -13.38
CA PRO A 141 -17.23 3.70 -14.19
C PRO A 141 -17.80 4.99 -13.59
N ILE A 142 -17.94 5.04 -12.26
CA ILE A 142 -18.50 6.21 -11.54
C ILE A 142 -17.63 7.46 -11.76
N ASN A 143 -16.31 7.28 -11.75
CA ASN A 143 -15.36 8.39 -11.91
C ASN A 143 -14.98 8.62 -13.38
N GLN A 144 -15.51 7.81 -14.29
CA GLN A 144 -15.20 7.82 -15.73
C GLN A 144 -13.70 7.73 -15.99
N ARG A 145 -13.03 6.76 -15.34
CA ARG A 145 -11.57 6.60 -15.41
C ARG A 145 -11.15 5.16 -15.63
N ILE A 146 -10.14 5.00 -16.47
CA ILE A 146 -9.38 3.75 -16.60
C ILE A 146 -7.98 4.02 -16.06
N ILE A 147 -7.53 3.21 -15.11
CA ILE A 147 -6.30 3.40 -14.36
C ILE A 147 -5.31 2.32 -14.73
N PHE A 148 -4.13 2.76 -15.16
CA PHE A 148 -2.95 1.96 -15.33
C PHE A 148 -1.90 2.38 -14.30
N VAL A 149 -1.13 1.43 -13.81
CA VAL A 149 -0.04 1.68 -12.85
C VAL A 149 1.28 1.21 -13.44
N GLN A 150 2.34 1.94 -13.15
CA GLN A 150 3.68 1.52 -13.55
C GLN A 150 4.06 0.24 -12.80
N LYS A 151 4.77 -0.66 -13.45
CA LYS A 151 5.33 -1.88 -12.85
C LYS A 151 6.85 -1.82 -12.87
N HIS A 152 7.46 -2.30 -11.80
CA HIS A 152 8.90 -2.55 -11.74
C HIS A 152 9.13 -4.00 -11.33
N ASN A 153 9.93 -4.76 -12.09
CA ASN A 153 10.13 -6.20 -11.87
C ASN A 153 8.83 -6.99 -11.71
N ASN A 154 7.82 -6.65 -12.51
CA ASN A 154 6.48 -7.25 -12.49
C ASN A 154 5.66 -6.97 -11.20
N ILE A 155 6.11 -6.05 -10.36
CA ILE A 155 5.39 -5.57 -9.17
C ILE A 155 4.75 -4.21 -9.52
N PRO A 156 3.41 -4.07 -9.45
CA PRO A 156 2.73 -2.81 -9.71
C PRO A 156 2.93 -1.81 -8.56
N ILE A 157 3.16 -0.55 -8.90
CA ILE A 157 3.29 0.57 -7.95
C ILE A 157 1.90 1.17 -7.72
N THR A 158 1.29 0.89 -6.57
CA THR A 158 -0.12 1.21 -6.27
C THR A 158 -0.31 2.37 -5.29
N ASP A 159 0.75 3.11 -4.99
CA ASP A 159 0.74 4.27 -4.08
C ASP A 159 0.16 5.56 -4.71
N GLY A 160 -0.17 5.51 -6.00
CA GLY A 160 -0.71 6.63 -6.77
C GLY A 160 0.32 7.61 -7.32
N THR A 161 1.63 7.38 -7.09
CA THR A 161 2.70 8.25 -7.61
C THR A 161 3.07 7.93 -9.05
N ALA A 162 2.81 6.70 -9.50
CA ALA A 162 3.20 6.18 -10.81
C ALA A 162 1.97 5.67 -11.59
N SER A 163 1.01 6.55 -11.83
CA SER A 163 -0.26 6.22 -12.49
C SER A 163 -0.43 6.91 -13.84
N LEU A 164 -0.99 6.17 -14.79
CA LEU A 164 -1.52 6.68 -16.05
C LEU A 164 -3.05 6.56 -15.99
N ILE A 165 -3.74 7.70 -16.12
CA ILE A 165 -5.19 7.78 -15.98
C ILE A 165 -5.78 8.26 -17.30
N PHE A 166 -6.66 7.44 -17.86
CA PHE A 166 -7.47 7.82 -19.00
C PHE A 166 -8.85 8.24 -18.53
N TYR A 167 -9.34 9.36 -19.06
CA TYR A 167 -10.69 9.84 -18.83
C TYR A 167 -11.58 9.41 -19.99
N ILE A 168 -12.78 8.94 -19.66
CA ILE A 168 -13.79 8.58 -20.65
C ILE A 168 -14.98 9.53 -20.54
N ASN A 169 -15.78 9.60 -21.60
CA ASN A 169 -17.04 10.34 -21.58
C ASN A 169 -18.09 9.66 -20.67
N SER A 170 -19.22 10.34 -20.46
CA SER A 170 -20.31 9.90 -19.58
C SER A 170 -20.91 8.55 -19.98
N ASP A 171 -20.91 8.25 -21.27
CA ASP A 171 -21.47 7.03 -21.85
C ASP A 171 -20.44 5.88 -21.82
N GLY A 172 -19.17 6.18 -21.49
CA GLY A 172 -18.06 5.24 -21.51
C GLY A 172 -17.65 4.82 -22.92
N GLU A 173 -18.03 5.61 -23.91
CA GLU A 173 -17.92 5.30 -25.33
C GLU A 173 -16.69 5.95 -25.98
N GLU A 174 -16.10 6.97 -25.34
CA GLU A 174 -14.99 7.72 -25.93
C GLU A 174 -13.93 8.11 -24.88
N LEU A 175 -12.67 8.03 -25.27
CA LEU A 175 -11.53 8.61 -24.54
C LEU A 175 -11.35 10.08 -24.90
N LEU A 176 -11.13 10.91 -23.88
CA LEU A 176 -10.95 12.36 -23.97
C LEU A 176 -9.48 12.77 -23.80
#